data_AF-A0A7L4TP58-F1
#
_entry.id   AF-A0A7L4TP58-F1
#
_cell.length_a   1.000
_cell.length_b   1.000
_cell.length_c   1.000
_cell.angle_alpha   90.00
_cell.angle_beta   90.00
_cell.angle_gamma   90.00
#
_symmetry.space_group_name_H-M   'P 1'
#
loop_
_entity.id
_entity.type
_entity.pdbx_description
1 polymer ?
#
loop_
_entity_poly.entity_id
_entity_poly.type
_entity_poly.pdbx_seq_one_letter_code
_entity_poly.pdbx_strand_id
1 'polypeptide(L)'
;MQLGELEFDFNTAGVKGLGQKWTDETFEIFGDKIKSVKATWKYGNNYPNGESLGHKQFWEEMNLSYDKEKALKSTTFYKTMSEKGFSKIKLILDDLDETVIILIN
;
A
#
# COMPACT_ATOMS: atom_id res chain seq x y z
N MET A 1 -7.26 18.72 -12.89
CA MET A 1 -5.84 18.83 -12.48
C MET A 1 -5.34 17.41 -12.31
N GLN A 2 -4.40 16.94 -13.13
CA GLN A 2 -3.89 15.57 -13.07
C GLN A 2 -2.94 15.51 -11.85
N LEU A 3 -3.39 14.88 -10.77
CA LEU A 3 -2.57 14.72 -9.57
C LEU A 3 -1.52 13.65 -9.86
N GLY A 4 -0.26 13.89 -9.44
CA GLY A 4 0.79 12.88 -9.47
C GLY A 4 0.50 11.81 -8.43
N GLU A 5 -0.29 10.81 -8.82
CA GLU A 5 -0.66 9.64 -8.02
C GLU A 5 0.14 8.43 -8.49
N LEU A 6 0.82 7.76 -7.54
CA LEU A 6 1.52 6.51 -7.77
C LEU A 6 0.70 5.35 -7.20
N GLU A 7 0.36 4.36 -8.04
CA GLU A 7 -0.30 3.11 -7.64
C GLU A 7 0.67 1.94 -7.77
N PHE A 8 0.77 1.10 -6.73
CA PHE A 8 1.66 -0.07 -6.69
C PHE A 8 0.98 -1.29 -6.06
N ASP A 9 1.39 -2.46 -6.54
CA ASP A 9 1.20 -3.75 -5.89
C ASP A 9 2.58 -4.37 -5.68
N PHE A 10 2.95 -4.69 -4.44
CA PHE A 10 4.25 -5.28 -4.12
C PHE A 10 4.39 -6.72 -4.66
N ASN A 11 3.29 -7.36 -5.09
CA ASN A 11 3.27 -8.69 -5.67
C ASN A 11 3.40 -8.66 -7.20
N THR A 12 4.51 -8.15 -7.72
CA THR A 12 4.82 -8.25 -9.15
C THR A 12 5.22 -9.67 -9.55
N ALA A 13 4.31 -10.42 -10.18
CA ALA A 13 4.57 -11.58 -11.04
C ALA A 13 5.54 -12.66 -10.50
N GLY A 14 5.53 -12.91 -9.17
CA GLY A 14 6.36 -13.94 -8.55
C GLY A 14 7.86 -13.60 -8.44
N VAL A 15 8.27 -12.38 -8.77
CA VAL A 15 9.67 -11.94 -8.65
C VAL A 15 9.87 -11.16 -7.35
N LYS A 16 10.53 -11.80 -6.38
CA LYS A 16 10.85 -11.20 -5.09
C LYS A 16 11.70 -9.93 -5.27
N GLY A 17 11.26 -8.81 -4.69
CA GLY A 17 12.02 -7.56 -4.65
C GLY A 17 11.81 -6.63 -5.85
N LEU A 18 11.13 -7.05 -6.91
CA LEU A 18 10.88 -6.20 -8.08
C LEU A 18 10.00 -5.00 -7.73
N GLY A 19 8.93 -5.19 -6.96
CA GLY A 19 8.06 -4.10 -6.52
C GLY A 19 8.78 -3.08 -5.62
N GLN A 20 9.69 -3.55 -4.76
CA GLN A 20 10.52 -2.66 -3.93
C GLN A 20 11.50 -1.86 -4.80
N LYS A 21 12.22 -2.52 -5.70
CA LYS A 21 13.15 -1.87 -6.64
C LYS A 21 12.44 -0.80 -7.48
N TRP A 22 11.29 -1.13 -8.06
CA TRP A 22 10.50 -0.19 -8.85
C TRP A 22 10.04 1.01 -8.02
N THR A 23 9.62 0.77 -6.77
CA THR A 23 9.24 1.83 -5.83
C THR A 23 10.44 2.76 -5.57
N ASP A 24 11.61 2.19 -5.29
CA ASP A 24 12.81 2.97 -5.00
C ASP A 24 13.26 3.82 -6.20
N GLU A 25 13.34 3.21 -7.39
CA GLU A 25 13.67 3.91 -8.64
C GLU A 25 12.65 5.02 -8.98
N THR A 26 11.36 4.76 -8.76
CA THR A 26 10.31 5.75 -9.02
C THR A 26 10.46 6.98 -8.10
N PHE A 27 10.74 6.76 -6.83
CA PHE A 27 10.93 7.85 -5.88
C PHE A 27 12.24 8.59 -6.10
N GLU A 28 13.29 7.92 -6.56
CA GLU A 28 14.55 8.56 -6.96
C GLU A 28 14.34 9.53 -8.15
N ILE A 29 13.56 9.12 -9.16
CA ILE A 29 13.36 9.92 -10.38
C ILE A 29 12.28 10.99 -10.21
N PHE A 30 11.21 10.68 -9.47
CA PHE A 30 9.99 11.49 -9.44
C PHE A 30 9.56 11.94 -8.05
N GLY A 31 10.32 11.67 -6.99
CA GLY A 31 9.93 11.92 -5.60
C GLY A 31 9.30 13.30 -5.36
N ASP A 32 9.92 14.36 -5.87
CA ASP A 32 9.48 15.76 -5.71
C ASP A 32 8.10 16.04 -6.35
N LYS A 33 7.75 15.24 -7.35
CA LYS A 33 6.53 15.36 -8.16
C LYS A 33 5.38 14.51 -7.63
N ILE A 34 5.66 13.48 -6.82
CA ILE A 34 4.63 12.63 -6.21
C ILE A 34 3.89 13.45 -5.14
N LYS A 35 2.56 13.45 -5.19
CA LYS A 35 1.70 14.18 -4.23
C LYS A 35 0.78 13.28 -3.42
N SER A 36 0.56 12.06 -3.90
CA SER A 36 -0.11 11.01 -3.15
C SER A 36 0.36 9.63 -3.60
N VAL A 37 0.27 8.67 -2.70
CA VAL A 37 0.50 7.26 -2.98
C VAL A 37 -0.76 6.48 -2.69
N LYS A 38 -1.12 5.57 -3.59
CA LYS A 38 -2.34 4.76 -3.51
C LYS A 38 -1.98 3.29 -3.53
N ALA A 39 -2.59 2.53 -2.62
CA ALA A 39 -2.54 1.08 -2.64
C ALA A 39 -3.95 0.52 -2.78
N THR A 40 -4.11 -0.45 -3.66
CA THR A 40 -5.36 -1.21 -3.84
C THR A 40 -5.04 -2.67 -3.54
N TRP A 41 -5.59 -3.20 -2.46
CA TRP A 41 -5.36 -4.57 -2.01
C TRP A 41 -6.62 -5.39 -2.17
N LYS A 42 -6.50 -6.62 -2.66
CA LYS A 42 -7.65 -7.48 -2.94
C LYS A 42 -7.46 -8.88 -2.40
N TYR A 43 -8.58 -9.50 -2.07
CA TYR A 43 -8.70 -10.94 -2.03
C TYR A 43 -8.85 -11.47 -3.46
N GLY A 44 -8.14 -12.54 -3.82
CA GLY A 44 -8.25 -13.12 -5.14
C GLY A 44 -7.28 -14.27 -5.40
N ASN A 45 -7.77 -15.30 -6.09
CA ASN A 45 -7.03 -16.52 -6.45
C ASN A 45 -5.76 -16.27 -7.28
N ASN A 46 -5.57 -15.06 -7.82
CA ASN A 46 -4.38 -14.66 -8.59
C ASN A 46 -3.19 -14.31 -7.70
N TYR A 47 -3.37 -14.21 -6.38
CA TYR A 47 -2.29 -13.94 -5.43
C TYR A 47 -1.75 -15.23 -4.78
N PRO A 48 -0.46 -15.28 -4.40
CA PRO A 48 0.07 -16.38 -3.60
C PRO A 48 -0.73 -16.52 -2.30
N ASN A 49 -1.37 -17.68 -2.07
CA ASN A 49 -2.30 -17.96 -0.98
C ASN A 49 -3.66 -17.22 -1.04
N GLY A 50 -4.03 -16.62 -2.17
CA GLY A 50 -5.36 -16.06 -2.39
C GLY A 50 -5.58 -14.61 -1.91
N GLU A 51 -4.55 -13.91 -1.42
CA GLU A 51 -4.66 -12.50 -0.98
C GLU A 51 -3.35 -11.71 -1.17
N SER A 52 -3.43 -10.38 -1.30
CA SER A 52 -2.23 -9.52 -1.34
C SER A 52 -1.55 -9.43 0.04
N LEU A 53 -0.23 -9.19 0.08
CA LEU A 53 0.50 -9.07 1.35
C LEU A 53 -0.04 -7.93 2.22
N GLY A 54 -0.38 -6.80 1.59
CA GLY A 54 -0.97 -5.66 2.30
C GLY A 54 -2.35 -5.99 2.88
N HIS A 55 -3.20 -6.68 2.11
CA HIS A 55 -4.51 -7.15 2.58
C HIS A 55 -4.35 -8.04 3.81
N LYS A 56 -3.45 -9.04 3.72
CA LYS A 56 -3.15 -9.96 4.81
C LYS A 56 -2.75 -9.24 6.10
N GLN A 57 -1.71 -8.40 6.02
CA GLN A 57 -1.17 -7.66 7.17
C GLN A 57 -2.22 -6.74 7.81
N PHE A 58 -3.03 -6.08 6.97
CA PHE A 58 -4.10 -5.20 7.42
C PHE A 58 -5.16 -5.98 8.18
N TRP A 59 -5.69 -7.07 7.61
CA TRP A 59 -6.75 -7.86 8.24
C TRP A 59 -6.28 -8.63 9.47
N GLU A 60 -5.03 -9.08 9.52
CA GLU A 60 -4.42 -9.67 10.72
C GLU A 60 -4.49 -8.70 11.91
N GLU A 61 -4.13 -7.42 11.74
CA GLU A 61 -4.19 -6.43 12.82
C GLU A 61 -5.61 -5.90 13.06
N MET A 62 -6.44 -5.78 12.01
CA MET A 62 -7.85 -5.40 12.15
C MET A 62 -8.62 -6.38 13.04
N ASN A 63 -8.41 -7.69 12.85
CA ASN A 63 -9.07 -8.73 13.63
C ASN A 63 -8.67 -8.72 15.12
N LEU A 64 -7.50 -8.16 15.44
CA LEU A 64 -7.00 -8.05 16.81
C LEU A 64 -7.41 -6.74 17.48
N SER A 65 -7.33 -5.63 16.74
CA SER A 65 -7.42 -4.28 17.31
C SER A 65 -8.72 -3.55 17.01
N TYR A 66 -9.43 -3.96 15.94
CA TYR A 66 -10.58 -3.24 15.39
C TYR A 66 -10.29 -1.75 15.06
N ASP A 67 -9.02 -1.40 14.85
CA ASP A 67 -8.55 -0.05 14.56
C ASP A 67 -7.89 0.00 13.17
N LYS A 68 -8.56 0.67 12.24
CA LYS A 68 -8.14 0.81 10.84
C LYS A 68 -6.82 1.56 10.68
N GLU A 69 -6.60 2.59 11.48
CA GLU A 69 -5.34 3.32 11.41
C GLU A 69 -4.20 2.48 11.94
N LYS A 70 -4.42 1.77 13.05
CA LYS A 70 -3.42 0.87 13.62
C LYS A 70 -3.09 -0.27 12.65
N ALA A 71 -4.10 -0.87 12.03
CA ALA A 71 -3.93 -1.90 11.01
C ALA A 71 -3.17 -1.39 9.78
N LEU A 72 -3.48 -0.20 9.28
CA LEU A 72 -2.71 0.39 8.20
C LEU A 72 -1.25 0.63 8.62
N LYS A 73 -1.02 1.22 9.81
CA LYS A 73 0.31 1.51 10.35
C LYS A 73 1.16 0.27 10.59
N SER A 74 0.55 -0.91 10.76
CA SER A 74 1.27 -2.18 10.92
C SER A 74 1.87 -2.69 9.59
N THR A 75 1.26 -2.32 8.46
CA THR A 75 1.63 -2.84 7.13
C THR A 75 3.02 -2.40 6.69
N THR A 76 3.68 -3.24 5.88
CA THR A 76 4.95 -2.89 5.22
C THR A 76 4.77 -1.67 4.33
N PHE A 77 3.65 -1.59 3.62
CA PHE A 77 3.31 -0.46 2.78
C PHE A 77 3.39 0.89 3.52
N TYR A 78 2.67 1.03 4.64
CA TYR A 78 2.65 2.28 5.39
C TYR A 78 4.05 2.64 5.91
N LYS A 79 4.81 1.65 6.40
CA LYS A 79 6.17 1.86 6.90
C LYS A 79 7.08 2.40 5.80
N THR A 80 7.09 1.74 4.64
CA THR A 80 7.89 2.15 3.48
C THR A 80 7.51 3.54 2.97
N MET A 81 6.21 3.86 2.88
CA MET A 81 5.78 5.18 2.40
C MET A 81 6.01 6.30 3.42
N SER A 82 5.88 6.00 4.70
CA SER A 82 6.17 6.95 5.78
C SER A 82 7.65 7.34 5.78
N GLU A 83 8.56 6.39 5.53
CA GLU A 83 10.00 6.67 5.36
C GLU A 83 10.28 7.59 4.16
N LYS A 84 9.40 7.57 3.16
CA LYS A 84 9.45 8.43 1.96
C LYS A 84 8.65 9.73 2.12
N GLY A 85 8.18 10.04 3.32
CA GLY A 85 7.48 11.28 3.65
C GLY A 85 5.95 11.24 3.48
N PHE A 86 5.35 10.08 3.17
CA PHE A 86 3.90 9.92 2.99
C PHE A 86 3.28 9.20 4.19
N SER A 87 3.05 9.94 5.28
CA SER A 87 2.52 9.39 6.54
C SER A 87 1.08 9.83 6.86
N LYS A 88 0.55 10.84 6.18
CA LYS A 88 -0.79 11.34 6.45
C LYS A 88 -1.83 10.50 5.70
N ILE A 89 -2.74 9.90 6.45
CA ILE A 89 -3.84 9.09 5.92
C ILE A 89 -4.89 10.03 5.33
N LYS A 90 -5.09 9.97 4.01
CA LYS A 90 -6.15 10.70 3.31
C LYS A 90 -7.43 9.85 3.22
N LEU A 91 -7.27 8.55 2.98
CA LEU A 91 -8.38 7.63 2.78
C LEU A 91 -8.01 6.22 3.21
N ILE A 92 -8.95 5.55 3.90
CA ILE A 92 -9.00 4.10 4.07
C ILE A 92 -10.43 3.70 3.70
N LEU A 93 -10.58 2.94 2.62
CA LEU A 93 -11.83 2.26 2.28
C LEU A 93 -11.55 0.77 2.30
N ASP A 94 -12.33 0.05 3.08
CA ASP A 94 -12.22 -1.40 3.23
C ASP A 94 -13.61 -2.02 3.19
N ASP A 95 -13.70 -3.09 2.41
CA ASP A 95 -14.70 -4.13 2.55
C ASP A 95 -13.98 -5.49 2.60
N LEU A 96 -14.76 -6.58 2.61
CA LEU A 96 -14.20 -7.94 2.73
C LEU A 96 -13.30 -8.33 1.55
N ASP A 97 -13.49 -7.72 0.37
CA ASP A 97 -12.84 -8.14 -0.87
C ASP A 97 -11.74 -7.17 -1.30
N GLU A 98 -11.85 -5.90 -0.94
CA GLU A 98 -10.97 -4.82 -1.38
C GLU A 98 -10.65 -3.83 -0.26
N THR A 99 -9.38 -3.40 -0.21
CA THR A 99 -8.90 -2.34 0.67
C THR A 99 -8.14 -1.31 -0.16
N VAL A 100 -8.66 -0.08 -0.22
CA VAL A 100 -8.07 1.05 -0.92
C VAL A 100 -7.53 2.05 0.10
N ILE A 101 -6.26 2.40 -0.03
CA ILE A 101 -5.57 3.34 0.84
C ILE A 101 -4.94 4.45 0.03
N ILE A 102 -5.05 5.68 0.53
CA ILE A 102 -4.34 6.84 -0.03
C ILE A 102 -3.58 7.54 1.09
N LEU A 103 -2.26 7.69 0.91
CA LEU A 103 -1.40 8.49 1.78
C LEU A 103 -0.95 9.75 1.04
N ILE A 104 -0.77 10.84 1.81
CA ILE A 104 -0.22 12.11 1.36
C ILE A 104 0.93 12.52 2.29
N ASN A 105 1.71 13.51 1.84
CA ASN A 105 2.76 14.12 2.65
C ASN A 105 2.22 15.07 3.72
#